data_AF-A0A1S7LGQ6-F1
#
_entry.id   AF-A0A1S7LGQ6-F1
#
_cell.length_a   1.000
_cell.length_b   1.000
_cell.length_c   1.000
_cell.angle_alpha   90.00
_cell.angle_beta   90.00
_cell.angle_gamma   90.00
#
_symmetry.space_group_name_H-M   'P 1'
#
loop_
_entity.id
_entity.type
_entity.pdbx_description
1 polymer ?
#
loop_
_entity_poly.entity_id
_entity_poly.type
_entity_poly.pdbx_seq_one_letter_code
_entity_poly.pdbx_strand_id
1 'polypeptide(L)'
;MPIQSSELRFYKAETVNDATSNGGRISSNEIADGVKNNVWPDVPQGERLAGSTKFRKVFFKVANDEDIQLINPRIYVETPTPGDDRVVIFPGTQTDVQGDLVGDERQYGSGWLDANASIGDIAIDVNTESAADAIFQNGDLIRISDKDNVDDASGNVEFLRLADTSGVVWNGDKATLNFATSYTLQSSYDASNTRVASVIEVDDVEAAWDNWTGSTVAGTYDGEAPTTAPTSTMPIMDFIGTIEQTWTITFSDANNFTCVGDTVGDVGSGSISGGDFSPNNSDFARPYFTLPAVGWGGSWSSGETITFRTHPAAIPVWWKRIVPAGANSLSADKVVVAITGESA
;
A
#
# COMPACT_ATOMS: atom_id res chain seq x y z
N MET A 1 14.15 10.92 -13.70
CA MET A 1 14.33 9.58 -14.30
C MET A 1 13.05 8.80 -14.01
N PRO A 2 12.66 7.76 -14.75
CA PRO A 2 11.45 7.03 -14.36
C PRO A 2 11.72 6.14 -13.15
N ILE A 3 10.71 5.93 -12.31
CA ILE A 3 10.70 4.90 -11.27
C ILE A 3 10.88 3.55 -11.96
N GLN A 4 11.82 2.74 -11.49
CA GLN A 4 12.07 1.40 -12.01
C GLN A 4 11.18 0.36 -11.31
N SER A 5 10.80 -0.72 -11.99
CA SER A 5 10.03 -1.80 -11.36
C SER A 5 10.72 -2.40 -10.12
N SER A 6 12.07 -2.41 -10.09
CA SER A 6 12.86 -2.87 -8.94
C SER A 6 12.80 -1.95 -7.70
N GLU A 7 12.26 -0.75 -7.86
CA GLU A 7 12.05 0.23 -6.80
C GLU A 7 10.64 0.13 -6.20
N LEU A 8 9.73 -0.60 -6.84
CA LEU A 8 8.41 -0.93 -6.30
C LEU A 8 8.52 -2.23 -5.50
N ARG A 9 8.52 -2.13 -4.17
CA ARG A 9 8.84 -3.26 -3.30
C ARG A 9 7.75 -3.52 -2.27
N PHE A 10 7.58 -4.79 -1.94
CA PHE A 10 6.68 -5.20 -0.86
C PHE A 10 7.42 -5.30 0.46
N TYR A 11 6.79 -4.88 1.55
CA TYR A 11 7.30 -5.03 2.90
C TYR A 11 6.25 -5.66 3.82
N LYS A 12 6.72 -6.42 4.81
CA LYS A 12 5.86 -6.94 5.87
C LYS A 12 5.45 -5.83 6.81
N ALA A 13 4.27 -5.95 7.39
CA ALA A 13 3.94 -5.20 8.60
C ALA A 13 4.82 -5.61 9.78
N GLU A 14 4.86 -4.75 10.80
CA GLU A 14 5.60 -4.93 12.06
C GLU A 14 5.29 -6.27 12.72
N THR A 15 4.00 -6.63 12.79
CA THR A 15 3.56 -7.90 13.35
C THR A 15 2.94 -8.77 12.27
N VAL A 16 3.48 -9.97 12.06
CA VAL A 16 2.95 -10.97 11.13
C VAL A 16 2.56 -12.23 11.91
N ASN A 17 1.28 -12.37 12.22
CA ASN A 17 0.75 -13.55 12.94
C ASN A 17 -0.73 -13.80 12.62
N ASP A 18 -1.35 -14.75 13.31
CA ASP A 18 -2.77 -15.12 13.14
C ASP A 18 -3.63 -14.63 14.33
N ALA A 19 -3.19 -13.57 15.03
CA ALA A 19 -3.88 -12.98 16.18
C ALA A 19 -4.37 -11.55 15.87
N THR A 20 -5.14 -10.95 16.79
CA THR A 20 -5.66 -9.57 16.62
C THR A 20 -4.57 -8.51 16.51
N SER A 21 -3.34 -8.81 16.98
CA SER A 21 -2.17 -7.93 16.87
C SER A 21 -1.52 -7.92 15.48
N ASN A 22 -1.87 -8.83 14.58
CA ASN A 22 -1.34 -8.89 13.22
C ASN A 22 -1.52 -7.54 12.52
N GLY A 23 -0.58 -7.10 11.71
CA GLY A 23 -0.58 -5.76 11.10
C GLY A 23 0.33 -4.77 11.83
N GLY A 24 -0.14 -3.53 11.97
CA GLY A 24 0.66 -2.43 12.50
C GLY A 24 1.40 -1.65 11.41
N ARG A 25 2.48 -0.96 11.79
CA ARG A 25 3.29 -0.13 10.88
C ARG A 25 4.10 -0.97 9.89
N ILE A 26 4.64 -0.33 8.85
CA ILE A 26 5.59 -0.97 7.93
C ILE A 26 6.86 -1.38 8.68
N SER A 27 7.41 -2.56 8.36
CA SER A 27 8.72 -3.01 8.83
C SER A 27 9.79 -2.88 7.74
N SER A 28 11.06 -3.11 8.08
CA SER A 28 12.16 -3.21 7.13
C SER A 28 12.30 -4.59 6.46
N ASN A 29 11.40 -5.54 6.77
CA ASN A 29 11.44 -6.88 6.18
C ASN A 29 10.80 -6.90 4.80
N GLU A 30 11.64 -6.84 3.76
CA GLU A 30 11.20 -6.95 2.36
C GLU A 30 10.58 -8.31 2.06
N ILE A 31 9.49 -8.30 1.29
CA ILE A 31 8.85 -9.48 0.72
C ILE A 31 9.35 -9.62 -0.72
N ALA A 32 10.49 -10.30 -0.87
CA ALA A 32 11.00 -10.66 -2.19
C ALA A 32 10.00 -11.54 -2.97
N ASP A 33 9.87 -11.25 -4.27
CA ASP A 33 9.00 -11.98 -5.20
C ASP A 33 9.48 -13.42 -5.45
N GLY A 34 8.54 -14.32 -5.77
CA GLY A 34 8.81 -15.72 -6.08
C GLY A 34 9.31 -16.57 -4.91
N VAL A 35 9.42 -15.99 -3.70
CA VAL A 35 9.88 -16.71 -2.51
C VAL A 35 8.73 -17.42 -1.82
N LYS A 36 8.82 -18.76 -1.76
CA LYS A 36 7.85 -19.59 -1.06
C LYS A 36 7.75 -19.19 0.41
N ASN A 37 6.53 -19.19 0.93
CA ASN A 37 6.20 -18.92 2.33
C ASN A 37 6.54 -17.51 2.84
N ASN A 38 6.78 -16.56 1.93
CA ASN A 38 7.20 -15.22 2.33
C ASN A 38 6.04 -14.39 2.91
N VAL A 39 4.82 -14.56 2.37
CA VAL A 39 3.57 -13.95 2.87
C VAL A 39 2.75 -14.99 3.66
N TRP A 40 2.52 -16.14 3.04
CA TRP A 40 1.59 -17.16 3.53
C TRP A 40 2.32 -18.42 3.99
N PRO A 41 2.07 -18.96 5.19
CA PRO A 41 2.60 -20.27 5.54
C PRO A 41 1.94 -21.38 4.71
N ASP A 42 2.64 -22.51 4.59
CA ASP A 42 2.08 -23.76 4.07
C ASP A 42 0.77 -24.11 4.79
N VAL A 43 -0.19 -24.73 4.07
CA VAL A 43 -1.50 -25.12 4.61
C VAL A 43 -1.49 -26.61 4.98
N PRO A 44 -1.42 -26.99 6.26
CA PRO A 44 -1.41 -28.39 6.67
C PRO A 44 -2.74 -29.08 6.34
N GLN A 45 -2.72 -30.42 6.22
CA GLN A 45 -3.92 -31.20 5.94
C GLN A 45 -5.06 -30.92 6.94
N GLY A 46 -4.75 -30.80 8.23
CA GLY A 46 -5.76 -30.49 9.25
C GLY A 46 -6.44 -29.13 9.03
N GLU A 47 -5.66 -28.13 8.61
CA GLU A 47 -6.18 -26.79 8.26
C GLU A 47 -7.08 -26.87 7.03
N ARG A 48 -6.68 -27.60 5.98
CA ARG A 48 -7.52 -27.80 4.78
C ARG A 48 -8.82 -28.55 5.07
N LEU A 49 -8.79 -29.55 5.93
CA LEU A 49 -10.00 -30.31 6.29
C LEU A 49 -11.00 -29.46 7.09
N ALA A 50 -10.50 -28.58 7.96
CA ALA A 50 -11.34 -27.69 8.78
C ALA A 50 -11.78 -26.42 8.04
N GLY A 51 -10.97 -25.97 7.07
CA GLY A 51 -11.03 -24.62 6.52
C GLY A 51 -10.33 -23.61 7.42
N SER A 52 -9.86 -22.50 6.84
CA SER A 52 -9.22 -21.41 7.57
C SER A 52 -9.35 -20.07 6.85
N THR A 53 -9.29 -19.00 7.63
CA THR A 53 -9.13 -17.64 7.10
C THR A 53 -7.93 -17.02 7.81
N LYS A 54 -6.99 -16.46 7.04
CA LYS A 54 -5.82 -15.76 7.58
C LYS A 54 -5.67 -14.41 6.90
N PHE A 55 -5.10 -13.46 7.64
CA PHE A 55 -4.87 -12.10 7.17
C PHE A 55 -3.38 -11.80 7.17
N ARG A 56 -2.90 -11.02 6.21
CA ARG A 56 -1.54 -10.49 6.18
C ARG A 56 -1.61 -9.05 5.73
N LYS A 57 -1.10 -8.14 6.55
CA LYS A 57 -0.90 -6.76 6.13
C LYS A 57 0.47 -6.66 5.46
N VAL A 58 0.48 -6.09 4.26
CA VAL A 58 1.68 -5.81 3.49
C VAL A 58 1.68 -4.35 3.07
N PHE A 59 2.85 -3.84 2.72
CA PHE A 59 3.03 -2.48 2.26
C PHE A 59 3.68 -2.49 0.89
N PHE A 60 3.06 -1.81 -0.08
CA PHE A 60 3.69 -1.48 -1.35
C PHE A 60 4.47 -0.19 -1.17
N LYS A 61 5.80 -0.24 -1.22
CA LYS A 61 6.66 0.93 -1.01
C LYS A 61 7.29 1.37 -2.33
N VAL A 62 7.28 2.68 -2.57
CA VAL A 62 8.06 3.33 -3.62
C VAL A 62 9.44 3.64 -3.04
N ALA A 63 10.40 2.76 -3.31
CA ALA A 63 11.78 2.88 -2.85
C ALA A 63 12.68 3.44 -3.95
N ASN A 64 12.32 4.62 -4.46
CA ASN A 64 13.07 5.33 -5.50
C ASN A 64 14.10 6.28 -4.86
N ASP A 65 15.33 6.26 -5.37
CA ASP A 65 16.46 7.02 -4.81
C ASP A 65 16.36 8.54 -5.07
N GLU A 66 15.55 8.95 -6.04
CA GLU A 66 15.31 10.34 -6.43
C GLU A 66 14.01 10.91 -5.87
N ASP A 67 13.35 10.19 -4.96
CA ASP A 67 12.10 10.60 -4.29
C ASP A 67 10.99 10.99 -5.27
N ILE A 68 10.89 10.25 -6.39
CA ILE A 68 9.90 10.51 -7.43
C ILE A 68 8.55 9.94 -7.01
N GLN A 69 7.53 10.80 -7.03
CA GLN A 69 6.14 10.44 -6.74
C GLN A 69 5.60 9.43 -7.76
N LEU A 70 4.89 8.42 -7.25
CA LEU A 70 4.12 7.48 -8.07
C LEU A 70 2.69 8.00 -8.23
N ILE A 71 2.33 8.34 -9.46
CA ILE A 71 1.05 8.93 -9.84
C ILE A 71 0.05 7.86 -10.30
N ASN A 72 -1.22 8.06 -9.99
CA ASN A 72 -2.34 7.18 -10.33
C ASN A 72 -2.07 5.69 -10.01
N PRO A 73 -1.62 5.34 -8.78
CA PRO A 73 -1.36 3.95 -8.46
C PRO A 73 -2.65 3.13 -8.45
N ARG A 74 -2.54 1.90 -8.96
CA ARG A 74 -3.63 0.93 -9.05
C ARG A 74 -3.13 -0.42 -8.57
N ILE A 75 -3.83 -0.98 -7.59
CA ILE A 75 -3.48 -2.28 -6.98
C ILE A 75 -4.57 -3.29 -7.29
N TYR A 76 -4.18 -4.51 -7.66
CA TYR A 76 -5.12 -5.57 -8.03
C TYR A 76 -4.50 -6.97 -7.84
N VAL A 77 -5.36 -7.98 -7.70
CA VAL A 77 -4.94 -9.39 -7.78
C VAL A 77 -4.82 -9.74 -9.26
N GLU A 78 -3.60 -9.84 -9.77
CA GLU A 78 -3.33 -10.15 -11.18
C GLU A 78 -3.74 -11.57 -11.55
N THR A 79 -3.35 -12.52 -10.71
CA THR A 79 -3.60 -13.94 -10.93
C THR A 79 -4.16 -14.54 -9.65
N PRO A 80 -5.41 -15.04 -9.67
CA PRO A 80 -5.98 -15.73 -8.54
C PRO A 80 -5.26 -17.06 -8.30
N THR A 81 -5.48 -17.67 -7.14
CA THR A 81 -4.89 -18.95 -6.78
C THR A 81 -5.35 -20.06 -7.73
N PRO A 82 -4.46 -20.97 -8.15
CA PRO A 82 -4.84 -22.16 -8.91
C PRO A 82 -5.44 -23.27 -8.04
N GLY A 83 -5.34 -23.15 -6.71
CA GLY A 83 -5.90 -24.08 -5.74
C GLY A 83 -7.39 -23.90 -5.48
N ASP A 84 -7.88 -24.58 -4.43
CA ASP A 84 -9.24 -24.39 -3.93
C ASP A 84 -9.31 -23.24 -2.89
N ASP A 85 -8.16 -22.74 -2.43
CA ASP A 85 -8.10 -21.52 -1.62
C ASP A 85 -8.22 -20.29 -2.52
N ARG A 86 -8.42 -19.14 -1.89
CA ARG A 86 -8.51 -17.85 -2.56
C ARG A 86 -7.90 -16.74 -1.75
N VAL A 87 -7.41 -15.72 -2.44
CA VAL A 87 -6.84 -14.51 -1.83
C VAL A 87 -7.54 -13.28 -2.38
N VAL A 88 -8.11 -12.51 -1.47
CA VAL A 88 -8.64 -11.17 -1.75
C VAL A 88 -7.82 -10.12 -1.00
N ILE A 89 -7.86 -8.89 -1.48
CA ILE A 89 -7.13 -7.75 -0.90
C ILE A 89 -8.09 -6.63 -0.54
N PHE A 90 -7.73 -5.77 0.41
CA PHE A 90 -8.48 -4.56 0.72
C PHE A 90 -7.57 -3.48 1.31
N PRO A 91 -7.93 -2.19 1.21
CA PRO A 91 -7.13 -1.10 1.76
C PRO A 91 -6.93 -1.25 3.27
N GLY A 92 -5.73 -0.94 3.76
CA GLY A 92 -5.44 -0.74 5.18
C GLY A 92 -5.13 0.72 5.50
N THR A 93 -4.72 0.98 6.74
CA THR A 93 -4.14 2.27 7.15
C THR A 93 -2.67 2.10 7.50
N GLN A 94 -1.94 3.16 7.80
CA GLN A 94 -0.53 3.03 8.16
C GLN A 94 -0.31 2.27 9.47
N THR A 95 -1.32 2.17 10.35
CA THR A 95 -1.15 1.65 11.72
C THR A 95 -2.15 0.58 12.16
N ASP A 96 -3.25 0.36 11.44
CA ASP A 96 -4.27 -0.61 11.81
C ASP A 96 -3.72 -2.04 11.94
N VAL A 97 -4.31 -2.75 12.90
CA VAL A 97 -4.09 -4.17 13.15
C VAL A 97 -5.35 -4.96 12.84
N GLN A 98 -5.24 -6.29 12.77
CA GLN A 98 -6.35 -7.17 12.45
C GLN A 98 -7.52 -7.04 13.45
N GLY A 99 -7.23 -6.63 14.69
CA GLY A 99 -8.25 -6.33 15.70
C GLY A 99 -9.10 -5.07 15.41
N ASP A 100 -8.65 -4.20 14.51
CA ASP A 100 -9.38 -3.01 14.09
C ASP A 100 -10.35 -3.29 12.91
N LEU A 101 -10.23 -4.46 12.28
CA LEU A 101 -11.12 -4.88 11.20
C LEU A 101 -12.53 -5.14 11.73
N VAL A 102 -13.51 -4.66 10.98
CA VAL A 102 -14.94 -4.75 11.29
C VAL A 102 -15.64 -5.89 10.54
N GLY A 103 -15.00 -6.46 9.51
CA GLY A 103 -15.49 -7.61 8.74
C GLY A 103 -16.30 -7.24 7.50
N ASP A 104 -16.59 -5.96 7.30
CA ASP A 104 -17.29 -5.40 6.15
C ASP A 104 -16.34 -4.68 5.18
N GLU A 105 -15.03 -4.95 5.27
CA GLU A 105 -14.05 -4.34 4.37
C GLU A 105 -14.35 -4.69 2.90
N ARG A 106 -14.27 -3.67 2.03
CA ARG A 106 -14.44 -3.83 0.58
C ARG A 106 -13.32 -4.72 0.03
N GLN A 107 -13.65 -5.96 -0.31
CA GLN A 107 -12.72 -6.97 -0.80
C GLN A 107 -12.52 -6.93 -2.31
N TYR A 108 -11.30 -6.75 -2.79
CA TYR A 108 -10.93 -6.77 -4.19
C TYR A 108 -10.26 -8.10 -4.53
N GLY A 109 -10.48 -8.58 -5.74
CA GLY A 109 -9.92 -9.85 -6.21
C GLY A 109 -9.94 -9.94 -7.72
N SER A 110 -9.82 -11.16 -8.23
CA SER A 110 -9.92 -11.43 -9.65
C SER A 110 -10.67 -12.72 -9.96
N GLY A 111 -11.05 -12.85 -11.23
CA GLY A 111 -11.66 -14.03 -11.80
C GLY A 111 -11.23 -14.22 -13.24
N TRP A 112 -11.82 -15.22 -13.87
CA TRP A 112 -11.53 -15.61 -15.25
C TRP A 112 -12.69 -15.21 -16.16
N LEU A 113 -12.38 -14.64 -17.32
CA LEU A 113 -13.37 -14.37 -18.35
C LEU A 113 -14.11 -15.68 -18.72
N ASP A 114 -15.43 -15.67 -18.74
CA ASP A 114 -16.26 -16.87 -18.93
C ASP A 114 -16.34 -17.30 -20.39
N ALA A 115 -16.37 -16.34 -21.31
CA ALA A 115 -16.46 -16.56 -22.75
C ALA A 115 -15.68 -15.50 -23.51
N ASN A 116 -15.19 -15.84 -24.70
CA ASN A 116 -14.41 -14.91 -25.52
C ASN A 116 -15.18 -13.60 -25.72
N ALA A 117 -14.50 -12.49 -25.49
CA ALA A 117 -15.06 -11.15 -25.61
C ALA A 117 -14.47 -10.45 -26.84
N SER A 118 -15.26 -9.59 -27.46
CA SER A 118 -14.92 -8.92 -28.72
C SER A 118 -14.86 -7.40 -28.54
N ILE A 119 -14.08 -6.76 -29.41
CA ILE A 119 -14.06 -5.29 -29.52
C ILE A 119 -15.49 -4.76 -29.67
N GLY A 120 -15.82 -3.74 -28.87
CA GLY A 120 -17.14 -3.11 -28.85
C GLY A 120 -18.12 -3.71 -27.85
N ASP A 121 -17.79 -4.82 -27.19
CA ASP A 121 -18.64 -5.36 -26.12
C ASP A 121 -18.76 -4.34 -24.97
N ILE A 122 -19.98 -4.22 -24.44
CA ILE A 122 -20.36 -3.30 -23.35
C ILE A 122 -20.48 -4.00 -22.00
N ALA A 123 -20.32 -5.32 -21.99
CA ALA A 123 -20.38 -6.14 -20.81
C ALA A 123 -19.59 -7.43 -21.03
N ILE A 124 -19.12 -8.02 -19.94
CA ILE A 124 -18.44 -9.32 -19.94
C ILE A 124 -18.94 -10.17 -18.76
N ASP A 125 -18.88 -11.48 -18.91
CA ASP A 125 -19.14 -12.43 -17.83
C ASP A 125 -17.82 -12.94 -17.26
N VAL A 126 -17.71 -12.96 -15.93
CA VAL A 126 -16.51 -13.36 -15.20
C VAL A 126 -16.86 -14.45 -14.20
N ASN A 127 -16.15 -15.58 -14.28
CA ASN A 127 -16.19 -16.63 -13.27
C ASN A 127 -15.27 -16.26 -12.13
N THR A 128 -15.82 -16.19 -10.92
CA THR A 128 -15.06 -15.91 -9.70
C THR A 128 -14.98 -17.16 -8.83
N GLU A 129 -14.06 -17.18 -7.88
CA GLU A 129 -13.91 -18.31 -6.95
C GLU A 129 -15.09 -18.38 -5.95
N SER A 130 -15.70 -17.24 -5.62
CA SER A 130 -16.88 -17.17 -4.76
C SER A 130 -17.55 -15.79 -4.82
N ALA A 131 -18.86 -15.76 -5.09
CA ALA A 131 -19.64 -14.52 -5.05
C ALA A 131 -19.78 -13.93 -3.64
N ALA A 132 -19.54 -14.73 -2.60
CA ALA A 132 -19.65 -14.30 -1.20
C ALA A 132 -18.60 -13.24 -0.82
N ASP A 133 -17.49 -13.18 -1.54
CA ASP A 133 -16.45 -12.17 -1.31
C ASP A 133 -16.78 -10.84 -2.02
N ALA A 134 -17.79 -10.85 -2.91
CA ALA A 134 -18.30 -9.68 -3.64
C ALA A 134 -17.17 -8.84 -4.26
N ILE A 135 -16.23 -9.51 -4.94
CA ILE A 135 -14.99 -8.88 -5.42
C ILE A 135 -15.22 -7.78 -6.45
N PHE A 136 -16.35 -7.79 -7.17
CA PHE A 136 -16.80 -6.72 -8.04
C PHE A 136 -18.02 -6.00 -7.45
N GLN A 137 -18.02 -4.67 -7.52
CA GLN A 137 -19.12 -3.80 -7.14
C GLN A 137 -19.40 -2.74 -8.21
N ASN A 138 -20.60 -2.17 -8.16
CA ASN A 138 -21.00 -1.10 -9.09
C ASN A 138 -20.04 0.09 -8.95
N GLY A 139 -19.66 0.70 -10.08
CA GLY A 139 -18.72 1.83 -10.11
C GLY A 139 -17.23 1.45 -9.95
N ASP A 140 -16.90 0.16 -9.78
CA ASP A 140 -15.50 -0.26 -9.69
C ASP A 140 -14.74 0.06 -10.99
N LEU A 141 -13.48 0.42 -10.84
CA LEU A 141 -12.51 0.26 -11.92
C LEU A 141 -12.14 -1.22 -11.98
N ILE A 142 -12.18 -1.80 -13.18
CA ILE A 142 -11.70 -3.16 -13.42
C ILE A 142 -10.51 -3.14 -14.36
N ARG A 143 -9.64 -4.13 -14.22
CA ARG A 143 -8.57 -4.44 -15.15
C ARG A 143 -8.92 -5.72 -15.89
N ILE A 144 -8.77 -5.72 -17.20
CA ILE A 144 -8.92 -6.90 -18.08
C ILE A 144 -7.58 -7.12 -18.77
N SER A 145 -7.05 -8.34 -18.74
CA SER A 145 -5.74 -8.63 -19.32
C SER A 145 -5.58 -10.06 -19.80
N ASP A 146 -5.03 -10.20 -21.01
CA ASP A 146 -4.56 -11.48 -21.57
C ASP A 146 -3.03 -11.65 -21.53
N LYS A 147 -2.29 -10.71 -20.90
CA LYS A 147 -0.84 -10.84 -20.69
C LYS A 147 -0.50 -12.06 -19.84
N ASP A 148 0.69 -12.65 -20.05
CA ASP A 148 1.14 -13.81 -19.25
C ASP A 148 1.60 -13.38 -17.84
N ASN A 149 2.16 -12.19 -17.70
CA ASN A 149 2.44 -11.49 -16.44
C ASN A 149 2.25 -9.96 -16.57
N VAL A 150 2.31 -9.25 -15.44
CA VAL A 150 2.00 -7.81 -15.37
C VAL A 150 2.90 -6.95 -16.28
N ASP A 151 4.17 -7.33 -16.43
CA ASP A 151 5.21 -6.56 -17.14
C ASP A 151 5.40 -7.01 -18.59
N ASP A 152 4.64 -8.00 -19.08
CA ASP A 152 4.84 -8.49 -20.44
C ASP A 152 4.55 -7.42 -21.49
N ALA A 153 5.42 -7.37 -22.50
CA ALA A 153 5.27 -6.46 -23.63
C ALA A 153 4.20 -6.92 -24.64
N SER A 154 3.77 -8.18 -24.57
CA SER A 154 2.75 -8.78 -25.44
C SER A 154 1.46 -9.01 -24.66
N GLY A 155 0.34 -9.02 -25.39
CA GLY A 155 -0.99 -9.05 -24.80
C GLY A 155 -1.59 -7.65 -24.60
N ASN A 156 -2.87 -7.64 -24.29
CA ASN A 156 -3.73 -6.49 -24.13
C ASN A 156 -4.01 -6.27 -22.64
N VAL A 157 -4.09 -5.01 -22.24
CA VAL A 157 -4.56 -4.58 -20.91
C VAL A 157 -5.50 -3.42 -21.09
N GLU A 158 -6.67 -3.50 -20.47
CA GLU A 158 -7.64 -2.40 -20.41
C GLU A 158 -8.08 -2.13 -18.98
N PHE A 159 -8.28 -0.85 -18.68
CA PHE A 159 -8.90 -0.39 -17.44
C PHE A 159 -10.24 0.26 -17.78
N LEU A 160 -11.34 -0.35 -17.32
CA LEU A 160 -12.69 0.09 -17.64
C LEU A 160 -13.51 0.30 -16.37
N ARG A 161 -14.39 1.29 -16.38
CA ARG A 161 -15.28 1.59 -15.27
C ARG A 161 -16.59 0.83 -15.41
N LEU A 162 -17.04 0.16 -14.36
CA LEU A 162 -18.37 -0.44 -14.29
C LEU A 162 -19.45 0.63 -14.08
N ALA A 163 -20.67 0.36 -14.51
CA ALA A 163 -21.77 1.28 -14.28
C ALA A 163 -22.05 1.47 -12.77
N ASP A 164 -22.34 2.71 -12.35
CA ASP A 164 -22.66 3.05 -10.94
C ASP A 164 -23.95 2.36 -10.45
N THR A 165 -24.82 1.95 -11.37
CA THR A 165 -26.04 1.20 -11.09
C THR A 165 -26.12 0.00 -12.02
N SER A 166 -26.33 -1.19 -11.44
CA SER A 166 -26.34 -2.46 -12.17
C SER A 166 -25.04 -2.76 -12.94
N GLY A 167 -23.92 -2.18 -12.51
CA GLY A 167 -22.59 -2.52 -13.04
C GLY A 167 -22.20 -3.97 -12.78
N VAL A 168 -22.78 -4.61 -11.76
CA VAL A 168 -22.55 -6.01 -11.44
C VAL A 168 -23.87 -6.73 -11.22
N VAL A 169 -24.06 -7.86 -11.88
CA VAL A 169 -25.18 -8.78 -11.68
C VAL A 169 -24.63 -10.18 -11.42
N TRP A 170 -24.94 -10.74 -10.24
CA TRP A 170 -24.46 -12.05 -9.82
C TRP A 170 -25.46 -13.16 -10.17
N ASN A 171 -24.95 -14.29 -10.67
CA ASN A 171 -25.68 -15.54 -10.84
C ASN A 171 -24.80 -16.71 -10.36
N GLY A 172 -24.97 -17.09 -9.09
CA GLY A 172 -23.98 -17.94 -8.42
C GLY A 172 -22.64 -17.21 -8.36
N ASP A 173 -21.54 -17.92 -8.63
CA ASP A 173 -20.18 -17.36 -8.62
C ASP A 173 -19.77 -16.65 -9.93
N LYS A 174 -20.72 -16.50 -10.87
CA LYS A 174 -20.54 -15.73 -12.09
C LYS A 174 -21.05 -14.30 -11.91
N ALA A 175 -20.21 -13.33 -12.27
CA ALA A 175 -20.55 -11.92 -12.34
C ALA A 175 -20.68 -11.46 -13.79
N THR A 176 -21.84 -10.94 -14.17
CA THR A 176 -21.98 -10.11 -15.37
C THR A 176 -21.57 -8.69 -15.01
N LEU A 177 -20.53 -8.19 -15.66
CA LEU A 177 -19.96 -6.86 -15.46
C LEU A 177 -20.41 -5.95 -16.60
N ASN A 178 -21.30 -5.01 -16.31
CA ASN A 178 -21.79 -4.01 -17.26
C ASN A 178 -20.93 -2.74 -17.18
N PHE A 179 -20.35 -2.34 -18.30
CA PHE A 179 -19.51 -1.15 -18.36
C PHE A 179 -20.37 0.13 -18.29
N ALA A 180 -19.78 1.20 -17.77
CA ALA A 180 -20.42 2.51 -17.81
C ALA A 180 -20.63 2.97 -19.27
N THR A 181 -21.63 3.83 -19.51
CA THR A 181 -22.19 4.14 -20.85
C THR A 181 -21.22 4.64 -21.92
N SER A 182 -20.00 5.01 -21.55
CA SER A 182 -18.95 5.50 -22.46
C SER A 182 -17.80 4.52 -22.66
N TYR A 183 -17.87 3.33 -22.07
CA TYR A 183 -16.84 2.31 -22.13
C TYR A 183 -17.31 1.12 -22.97
N THR A 184 -16.43 0.66 -23.86
CA THR A 184 -16.55 -0.61 -24.60
C THR A 184 -15.18 -1.25 -24.65
N LEU A 185 -15.10 -2.57 -24.80
CA LEU A 185 -13.81 -3.22 -25.06
C LEU A 185 -13.15 -2.62 -26.31
N GLN A 186 -11.86 -2.32 -26.20
CA GLN A 186 -11.01 -1.88 -27.31
C GLN A 186 -10.20 -3.03 -27.92
N SER A 187 -10.11 -4.16 -27.21
CA SER A 187 -9.43 -5.38 -27.65
C SER A 187 -10.37 -6.58 -27.59
N SER A 188 -10.03 -7.64 -28.33
CA SER A 188 -10.66 -8.95 -28.16
C SER A 188 -9.87 -9.77 -27.14
N TYR A 189 -10.57 -10.56 -26.34
CA TYR A 189 -9.97 -11.40 -25.29
C TYR A 189 -10.45 -12.84 -25.43
N ASP A 190 -9.52 -13.79 -25.30
CA ASP A 190 -9.85 -15.22 -25.21
C ASP A 190 -10.07 -15.62 -23.74
N ALA A 191 -11.13 -16.38 -23.47
CA ALA A 191 -11.47 -16.79 -22.12
C ALA A 191 -10.40 -17.67 -21.47
N SER A 192 -9.68 -18.47 -22.26
CA SER A 192 -8.68 -19.43 -21.75
C SER A 192 -7.48 -18.76 -21.08
N ASN A 193 -7.22 -17.50 -21.42
CA ASN A 193 -6.21 -16.67 -20.80
C ASN A 193 -6.78 -15.27 -20.48
N THR A 194 -8.06 -15.18 -20.16
CA THR A 194 -8.79 -13.98 -19.69
C THR A 194 -8.69 -13.67 -18.19
N ARG A 195 -7.83 -12.78 -17.65
CA ARG A 195 -8.03 -12.35 -16.24
C ARG A 195 -8.78 -11.03 -16.14
N VAL A 196 -9.70 -10.95 -15.18
CA VAL A 196 -10.45 -9.75 -14.84
C VAL A 196 -10.32 -9.48 -13.35
N ALA A 197 -9.86 -8.30 -12.97
CA ALA A 197 -9.62 -7.93 -11.57
C ALA A 197 -10.33 -6.63 -11.22
N SER A 198 -10.91 -6.55 -10.01
CA SER A 198 -11.33 -5.28 -9.42
C SER A 198 -10.10 -4.51 -8.94
N VAL A 199 -10.06 -3.20 -9.15
CA VAL A 199 -8.89 -2.37 -8.88
C VAL A 199 -9.11 -1.48 -7.66
N ILE A 200 -8.14 -1.50 -6.73
CA ILE A 200 -8.01 -0.50 -5.69
C ILE A 200 -7.36 0.73 -6.32
N GLU A 201 -8.08 1.84 -6.32
CA GLU A 201 -7.57 3.16 -6.67
C GLU A 201 -7.07 3.85 -5.39
N VAL A 202 -5.87 4.39 -5.45
CA VAL A 202 -5.25 5.13 -4.36
C VAL A 202 -4.77 6.48 -4.88
N ASP A 203 -4.66 7.45 -3.98
CA ASP A 203 -4.05 8.73 -4.29
C ASP A 203 -2.55 8.55 -4.62
N ASP A 204 -1.96 9.59 -5.20
CA ASP A 204 -0.53 9.60 -5.54
C ASP A 204 0.34 9.29 -4.31
N VAL A 205 1.39 8.50 -4.51
CA VAL A 205 2.24 8.01 -3.42
C VAL A 205 3.54 8.80 -3.36
N GLU A 206 3.70 9.51 -2.26
CA GLU A 206 4.92 10.18 -1.85
C GLU A 206 5.11 10.07 -0.34
N ALA A 207 6.34 10.23 0.13
CA ALA A 207 6.58 10.40 1.56
C ALA A 207 6.19 11.82 1.96
N ALA A 208 5.46 11.95 3.05
CA ALA A 208 4.88 13.23 3.48
C ALA A 208 5.08 13.46 4.98
N TRP A 209 4.74 14.66 5.43
CA TRP A 209 4.66 14.99 6.85
C TRP A 209 3.42 15.83 7.13
N ASP A 210 2.92 15.74 8.35
CA ASP A 210 1.78 16.51 8.83
C ASP A 210 1.88 16.79 10.34
N ASN A 211 0.80 17.32 10.93
CA ASN A 211 0.63 17.49 12.37
C ASN A 211 1.78 18.26 13.06
N TRP A 212 2.37 19.22 12.35
CA TRP A 212 3.39 20.10 12.92
C TRP A 212 2.81 20.99 14.01
N THR A 213 3.47 20.96 15.16
CA THR A 213 3.16 21.78 16.32
C THR A 213 4.42 21.98 17.16
N GLY A 214 4.39 22.91 18.11
CA GLY A 214 5.50 23.10 19.02
C GLY A 214 5.18 24.12 20.10
N SER A 215 6.05 24.16 21.10
CA SER A 215 6.02 25.15 22.17
C SER A 215 7.10 26.20 21.93
N THR A 216 6.82 27.45 22.25
CA THR A 216 7.84 28.50 22.21
C THR A 216 7.54 29.64 23.17
N VAL A 217 8.59 30.29 23.65
CA VAL A 217 8.59 31.64 24.23
C VAL A 217 9.01 32.65 23.15
N ALA A 218 10.10 32.36 22.42
CA ALA A 218 10.65 33.24 21.37
C ALA A 218 11.41 32.53 20.23
N GLY A 219 11.53 31.20 20.27
CA GLY A 219 12.09 30.39 19.18
C GLY A 219 11.18 30.36 17.96
N THR A 220 11.76 30.36 16.77
CA THR A 220 11.02 30.29 15.50
C THR A 220 11.59 29.21 14.58
N TYR A 221 10.72 28.66 13.74
CA TYR A 221 11.11 27.84 12.59
C TYR A 221 10.41 28.38 11.34
N ASP A 222 11.13 28.51 10.23
CA ASP A 222 10.63 29.15 8.99
C ASP A 222 10.13 30.58 9.22
N GLY A 223 10.79 31.32 10.12
CA GLY A 223 10.46 32.70 10.48
C GLY A 223 9.22 32.87 11.37
N GLU A 224 8.50 31.80 11.68
CA GLU A 224 7.26 31.81 12.46
C GLU A 224 7.40 31.00 13.76
N ALA A 225 6.50 31.21 14.72
CA ALA A 225 6.43 30.37 15.91
C ALA A 225 6.15 28.91 15.50
N PRO A 226 6.74 27.89 16.16
CA PRO A 226 6.54 26.47 15.83
C PRO A 226 5.11 25.96 16.05
N THR A 227 4.20 26.79 16.58
CA THR A 227 2.75 26.53 16.54
C THR A 227 2.15 26.61 15.13
N THR A 228 2.91 27.16 14.18
CA THR A 228 2.56 27.29 12.77
C THR A 228 3.45 26.35 11.96
N ALA A 229 2.85 25.59 11.05
CA ALA A 229 3.59 24.68 10.17
C ALA A 229 4.45 25.46 9.16
N PRO A 230 5.70 25.02 8.88
CA PRO A 230 6.55 25.65 7.88
C PRO A 230 5.97 25.49 6.48
N THR A 231 6.19 26.48 5.61
CA THR A 231 5.70 26.47 4.22
C THR A 231 6.82 26.74 3.20
N SER A 232 7.90 27.42 3.59
CA SER A 232 9.05 27.69 2.73
C SER A 232 10.24 26.80 3.06
N THR A 233 10.45 26.52 4.35
CA THR A 233 11.55 25.67 4.84
C THR A 233 10.99 24.42 5.50
N MET A 234 10.50 23.49 4.69
CA MET A 234 9.77 22.31 5.18
C MET A 234 10.72 21.16 5.54
N PRO A 235 10.32 20.26 6.47
CA PRO A 235 10.92 18.93 6.57
C PRO A 235 10.95 18.24 5.20
N ILE A 236 12.11 17.70 4.83
CA ILE A 236 12.33 16.99 3.58
C ILE A 236 12.30 15.49 3.89
N MET A 237 11.44 14.75 3.19
CA MET A 237 11.33 13.30 3.35
C MET A 237 12.30 12.57 2.41
N ASP A 238 12.68 11.36 2.78
CA ASP A 238 13.41 10.41 1.92
C ASP A 238 12.49 9.20 1.71
N PHE A 239 12.12 8.86 0.48
CA PHE A 239 11.10 7.86 0.19
C PHE A 239 11.49 6.47 0.69
N ILE A 240 12.80 6.20 0.81
CA ILE A 240 13.34 4.94 1.30
C ILE A 240 13.45 4.97 2.84
N GLY A 241 13.97 6.05 3.43
CA GLY A 241 14.24 6.14 4.86
C GLY A 241 13.04 6.53 5.73
N THR A 242 12.05 7.23 5.16
CA THR A 242 10.87 7.70 5.90
C THR A 242 10.01 6.51 6.34
N ILE A 243 9.52 6.60 7.58
CA ILE A 243 8.58 5.65 8.20
C ILE A 243 7.41 6.40 8.83
N GLU A 244 6.36 5.65 9.14
CA GLU A 244 5.22 6.17 9.90
C GLU A 244 5.66 6.46 11.34
N GLN A 245 5.82 7.72 11.71
CA GLN A 245 6.37 8.09 13.00
C GLN A 245 5.92 9.46 13.48
N THR A 246 5.69 9.60 14.78
CA THR A 246 5.60 10.93 15.42
C THR A 246 6.95 11.29 16.02
N TRP A 247 7.53 12.38 15.56
CA TRP A 247 8.82 12.89 16.02
C TRP A 247 8.62 14.00 17.02
N THR A 248 9.40 13.98 18.11
CA THR A 248 9.47 15.06 19.10
C THR A 248 10.90 15.54 19.21
N ILE A 249 11.14 16.77 18.76
CA ILE A 249 12.39 17.49 19.00
C ILE A 249 12.25 18.23 20.32
N THR A 250 13.22 18.09 21.21
CA THR A 250 13.26 18.79 22.51
C THR A 250 14.58 19.51 22.66
N PHE A 251 14.51 20.83 22.86
CA PHE A 251 15.67 21.66 23.13
C PHE A 251 16.25 21.35 24.51
N SER A 252 17.53 21.00 24.56
CA SER A 252 18.26 20.80 25.81
C SER A 252 18.78 22.13 26.38
N ASP A 253 19.06 23.09 25.50
CA ASP A 253 19.42 24.47 25.82
C ASP A 253 19.01 25.40 24.66
N ALA A 254 19.52 26.63 24.62
CA ALA A 254 19.16 27.61 23.59
C ALA A 254 19.64 27.27 22.17
N ASN A 255 20.59 26.34 22.02
CA ASN A 255 21.22 26.02 20.74
C ASN A 255 21.13 24.54 20.36
N ASN A 256 20.97 23.64 21.33
CA ASN A 256 21.05 22.20 21.14
C ASN A 256 19.70 21.53 21.40
N PHE A 257 19.40 20.46 20.67
CA PHE A 257 18.19 19.67 20.81
C PHE A 257 18.46 18.18 20.61
N THR A 258 17.51 17.36 21.08
CA THR A 258 17.43 15.90 20.82
C THR A 258 16.16 15.61 20.03
N CYS A 259 16.12 14.48 19.31
CA CYS A 259 14.94 14.03 18.59
C CYS A 259 14.56 12.62 19.00
N VAL A 260 13.29 12.42 19.35
CA VAL A 260 12.74 11.13 19.75
C VAL A 260 11.56 10.78 18.85
N GLY A 261 11.57 9.57 18.28
CA GLY A 261 10.40 9.00 17.60
C GLY A 261 9.55 8.16 18.56
N ASP A 262 8.24 8.16 18.38
CA ASP A 262 7.29 7.45 19.25
C ASP A 262 7.51 5.92 19.34
N THR A 263 8.04 5.29 18.29
CA THR A 263 8.39 3.86 18.29
C THR A 263 9.89 3.55 18.27
N VAL A 264 10.72 4.45 17.73
CA VAL A 264 12.16 4.19 17.54
C VAL A 264 13.04 4.81 18.64
N GLY A 265 12.45 5.59 19.54
CA GLY A 265 13.18 6.24 20.63
C GLY A 265 14.08 7.38 20.15
N ASP A 266 15.15 7.65 20.90
CA ASP A 266 16.13 8.69 20.58
C ASP A 266 16.91 8.35 19.30
N VAL A 267 16.84 9.25 18.31
CA VAL A 267 17.51 9.11 17.01
C VAL A 267 18.67 10.10 16.84
N GLY A 268 19.06 10.78 17.92
CA GLY A 268 20.22 11.65 17.97
C GLY A 268 19.90 13.10 18.35
N SER A 269 20.96 13.90 18.33
CA SER A 269 20.94 15.31 18.70
C SER A 269 21.39 16.21 17.55
N GLY A 270 20.87 17.44 17.53
CA GLY A 270 21.26 18.48 16.58
C GLY A 270 21.47 19.83 17.27
N SER A 271 21.85 20.82 16.48
CA SER A 271 21.99 22.21 16.93
C SER A 271 21.47 23.17 15.87
N ILE A 272 20.90 24.30 16.29
CA ILE A 272 20.42 25.35 15.38
C ILE A 272 21.54 25.94 14.50
N SER A 273 22.80 25.82 14.94
CA SER A 273 23.99 26.25 14.18
C SER A 273 24.78 25.09 13.55
N GLY A 274 24.29 23.85 13.68
CA GLY A 274 25.03 22.62 13.35
C GLY A 274 24.91 22.14 11.91
N GLY A 275 24.17 22.85 11.05
CA GLY A 275 23.75 22.35 9.74
C GLY A 275 22.48 21.51 9.83
N ASP A 276 22.03 20.98 8.68
CA ASP A 276 20.76 20.25 8.59
C ASP A 276 20.75 19.03 9.53
N PHE A 277 19.59 18.78 10.15
CA PHE A 277 19.42 17.63 11.03
C PHE A 277 18.74 16.49 10.28
N SER A 278 19.50 15.43 10.00
CA SER A 278 19.06 14.27 9.22
C SER A 278 19.32 12.97 9.98
N PRO A 279 18.46 12.59 10.96
CA PRO A 279 18.67 11.39 11.76
C PRO A 279 18.62 10.14 10.87
N ASN A 280 19.62 9.27 11.01
CA ASN A 280 19.80 8.10 10.15
C ASN A 280 18.86 6.96 10.54
N ASN A 281 18.08 6.46 9.58
CA ASN A 281 17.42 5.17 9.66
C ASN A 281 18.42 4.05 9.31
N SER A 282 18.82 3.27 10.32
CA SER A 282 19.80 2.20 10.15
C SER A 282 19.33 1.06 9.25
N ASP A 283 18.03 0.85 9.14
CA ASP A 283 17.47 -0.25 8.35
C ASP A 283 17.68 -0.03 6.85
N PHE A 284 17.74 1.24 6.43
CA PHE A 284 17.91 1.62 5.02
C PHE A 284 19.20 2.38 4.73
N ALA A 285 19.96 2.77 5.76
CA ALA A 285 21.12 3.67 5.65
C ALA A 285 20.78 5.00 4.95
N ARG A 286 19.59 5.52 5.24
CA ARG A 286 18.97 6.73 4.68
C ARG A 286 18.38 7.54 5.83
N PRO A 287 18.21 8.87 5.71
CA PRO A 287 17.60 9.66 6.78
C PRO A 287 16.11 9.32 6.96
N TYR A 288 15.59 9.40 8.19
CA TYR A 288 14.14 9.35 8.43
C TYR A 288 13.41 10.55 7.84
N PHE A 289 14.06 11.71 7.93
CA PHE A 289 13.70 12.99 7.35
C PHE A 289 14.95 13.88 7.44
N THR A 290 14.96 15.00 6.73
CA THR A 290 15.94 16.08 6.88
C THR A 290 15.22 17.35 7.31
N LEU A 291 15.62 17.93 8.43
CA LEU A 291 15.12 19.21 8.90
C LEU A 291 16.14 20.31 8.54
N PRO A 292 15.83 21.21 7.58
CA PRO A 292 16.78 22.22 7.14
C PRO A 292 17.18 23.19 8.24
N ALA A 293 18.48 23.48 8.37
CA ALA A 293 19.00 24.37 9.40
C ALA A 293 18.68 25.84 9.16
N VAL A 294 18.51 26.22 7.89
CA VAL A 294 18.08 27.56 7.47
C VAL A 294 16.74 27.97 8.09
N GLY A 295 15.91 27.00 8.51
CA GLY A 295 14.63 27.28 9.14
C GLY A 295 14.76 27.85 10.56
N TRP A 296 15.87 27.59 11.26
CA TRP A 296 16.03 28.00 12.65
C TRP A 296 16.16 29.52 12.79
N GLY A 297 15.41 30.08 13.74
CA GLY A 297 15.54 31.47 14.15
C GLY A 297 15.06 31.71 15.58
N GLY A 298 14.95 32.98 15.95
CA GLY A 298 14.48 33.38 17.26
C GLY A 298 15.44 33.02 18.39
N SER A 299 14.90 32.80 19.59
CA SER A 299 15.66 32.41 20.78
C SER A 299 14.97 31.27 21.51
N TRP A 300 15.61 30.11 21.48
CA TRP A 300 15.08 28.88 22.09
C TRP A 300 15.49 28.74 23.56
N SER A 301 14.78 27.90 24.29
CA SER A 301 15.04 27.57 25.69
C SER A 301 14.95 26.07 25.95
N SER A 302 15.64 25.62 27.00
CA SER A 302 15.56 24.23 27.44
C SER A 302 14.11 23.83 27.74
N GLY A 303 13.69 22.67 27.22
CA GLY A 303 12.35 22.12 27.37
C GLY A 303 11.35 22.53 26.29
N GLU A 304 11.69 23.43 25.38
CA GLU A 304 10.84 23.74 24.24
C GLU A 304 10.85 22.60 23.21
N THR A 305 9.70 22.35 22.58
CA THR A 305 9.52 21.23 21.67
C THR A 305 9.00 21.63 20.30
N ILE A 306 9.31 20.79 19.31
CA ILE A 306 8.59 20.69 18.03
C ILE A 306 8.15 19.23 17.88
N THR A 307 6.92 19.01 17.46
CA THR A 307 6.36 17.70 17.14
C THR A 307 5.76 17.72 15.74
N PHE A 308 5.99 16.68 14.96
CA PHE A 308 5.36 16.47 13.66
C PHE A 308 5.32 14.97 13.36
N ARG A 309 4.48 14.56 12.41
CA ARG A 309 4.37 13.15 11.99
C ARG A 309 4.84 13.00 10.56
N THR A 310 5.52 11.90 10.28
CA THR A 310 5.94 11.51 8.93
C THR A 310 5.13 10.31 8.46
N HIS A 311 4.93 10.25 7.14
CA HIS A 311 4.24 9.18 6.43
C HIS A 311 5.17 8.63 5.34
N PRO A 312 5.34 7.31 5.26
CA PRO A 312 6.20 6.71 4.24
C PRO A 312 5.54 6.78 2.85
N ALA A 313 6.36 6.74 1.80
CA ALA A 313 5.91 6.51 0.42
C ALA A 313 5.44 5.06 0.23
N ALA A 314 4.43 4.63 0.98
CA ALA A 314 3.96 3.25 0.99
C ALA A 314 2.44 3.11 1.16
N ILE A 315 1.84 2.18 0.42
CA ILE A 315 0.42 1.87 0.47
C ILE A 315 0.20 0.61 1.33
N PRO A 316 -0.50 0.73 2.48
CA PRO A 316 -0.90 -0.41 3.29
C PRO A 316 -2.06 -1.18 2.65
N VAL A 317 -1.89 -2.49 2.49
CA VAL A 317 -2.91 -3.38 1.93
C VAL A 317 -3.02 -4.63 2.77
N TRP A 318 -4.24 -4.99 3.12
CA TRP A 318 -4.55 -6.27 3.74
C TRP A 318 -4.82 -7.31 2.69
N TRP A 319 -4.24 -8.49 2.88
CA TRP A 319 -4.55 -9.69 2.12
C TRP A 319 -5.28 -10.65 3.04
N LYS A 320 -6.38 -11.23 2.56
CA LYS A 320 -7.18 -12.23 3.25
C LYS A 320 -7.16 -13.50 2.42
N ARG A 321 -6.51 -14.54 2.94
CA ARG A 321 -6.53 -15.89 2.37
C ARG A 321 -7.64 -16.69 3.02
N ILE A 322 -8.45 -17.33 2.19
CA ILE A 322 -9.56 -18.17 2.60
C ILE A 322 -9.32 -19.57 2.03
N VAL A 323 -9.16 -20.55 2.91
CA VAL A 323 -9.09 -21.97 2.58
C VAL A 323 -10.44 -22.59 2.95
N PRO A 324 -11.27 -23.00 1.99
CA PRO A 324 -12.52 -23.70 2.29
C PRO A 324 -12.29 -25.05 2.98
N ALA A 325 -13.26 -25.49 3.77
CA ALA A 325 -13.22 -26.83 4.36
C ALA A 325 -13.26 -27.91 3.28
N GLY A 326 -12.33 -28.86 3.35
CA GLY A 326 -12.18 -29.91 2.36
C GLY A 326 -11.33 -29.54 1.15
N ALA A 327 -10.65 -28.38 1.16
CA ALA A 327 -9.76 -27.95 0.08
C ALA A 327 -8.70 -29.01 -0.26
N ASN A 328 -8.47 -29.23 -1.55
CA ASN A 328 -7.47 -30.15 -2.05
C ASN A 328 -6.05 -29.67 -1.73
N SER A 329 -5.10 -30.60 -1.76
CA SER A 329 -3.69 -30.24 -1.66
C SER A 329 -3.20 -29.86 -3.04
N LEU A 330 -2.63 -28.67 -3.19
CA LEU A 330 -1.94 -28.28 -4.41
C LEU A 330 -0.46 -27.99 -4.12
N SER A 331 0.42 -28.59 -4.92
CA SER A 331 1.83 -28.21 -4.95
C SER A 331 2.00 -27.03 -5.91
N ALA A 332 2.78 -26.02 -5.51
CA ALA A 332 3.00 -24.78 -6.27
C ALA A 332 1.77 -23.87 -6.39
N ASP A 333 0.97 -23.82 -5.32
CA ASP A 333 -0.04 -22.78 -5.17
C ASP A 333 0.59 -21.39 -5.10
N LYS A 334 -0.05 -20.40 -5.71
CA LYS A 334 0.47 -19.04 -5.79
C LYS A 334 -0.66 -18.04 -6.06
N VAL A 335 -0.52 -16.84 -5.53
CA VAL A 335 -1.28 -15.66 -5.93
C VAL A 335 -0.30 -14.65 -6.51
N VAL A 336 -0.72 -13.88 -7.50
CA VAL A 336 0.03 -12.70 -7.97
C VAL A 336 -0.80 -11.47 -7.66
N VAL A 337 -0.24 -10.55 -6.89
CA VAL A 337 -0.82 -9.22 -6.63
C VAL A 337 0.16 -8.21 -7.18
N ALA A 338 -0.35 -7.23 -7.93
CA ALA A 338 0.46 -6.26 -8.63
C ALA A 338 0.02 -4.83 -8.30
N ILE A 339 0.96 -3.91 -8.51
CA ILE A 339 0.73 -2.47 -8.52
C ILE A 339 1.21 -1.94 -9.87
N THR A 340 0.50 -0.95 -10.41
CA THR A 340 0.95 -0.13 -11.54
C THR A 340 0.74 1.33 -11.20
N GLY A 341 1.50 2.21 -11.84
CA GLY A 341 1.33 3.66 -11.76
C GLY A 341 2.26 4.34 -12.76
N GLU A 342 2.33 5.66 -12.71
CA GLU A 342 3.18 6.48 -13.58
C GLU A 342 4.18 7.28 -12.74
N SER A 343 5.35 7.58 -13.29
CA SER A 343 6.29 8.50 -12.65
C SER A 343 5.88 9.95 -12.92
N ALA A 344 5.97 10.81 -11.90
CA ALA A 344 5.71 12.25 -12.00
C ALA A 344 6.61 13.02 -12.98
#